data_AF-A0A6A1VAW2-F1
#
_entry.id   AF-A0A6A1VAW2-F1
#
_cell.length_a   1.000
_cell.length_b   1.000
_cell.length_c   1.000
_cell.angle_alpha   90.00
_cell.angle_beta   90.00
_cell.angle_gamma   90.00
#
_symmetry.space_group_name_H-M   'P 1'
#
loop_
_entity.id
_entity.type
_entity.pdbx_description
1 polymer ?
#
loop_
_entity_poly.entity_id
_entity_poly.type
_entity_poly.pdbx_seq_one_letter_code
_entity_poly.pdbx_strand_id
1 'polypeptide(L)'
;MTVLFTEIDHSIQTERFTKTFNMAVLPQLHVQLIKLVQLLNKPKKDPRQVVNILQALYEIAKRDIFKEKRSIEQLREDGLAPRNRASSEGLLFDNAVDLPAPTNETFYRQVRRLHTILTSRDSMHNIPVNLEARRRIAFFSNSLFMNMPHAPRVEKMMAFSVMTPYYSEEVVYSKEQLRTENEDGISILYYLQTIYADDWKNFLERMRKERNGHEYGTALMKYTYVVACQIYGTQKAKKEPQAEEILYLMKNNEALRVAYVDEVSTGRGEKEYYSVLVKYDHQLQKEMEIYRVKLPGP
;
A
#
# COMPACT_ATOMS: atom_id res chain seq x y z
N MET A 1 7.62 17.11 25.22
CA MET A 1 6.85 16.59 24.07
C MET A 1 5.47 17.22 24.18
N THR A 2 5.11 18.36 23.58
CA THR A 2 5.83 19.36 22.77
C THR A 2 4.86 20.54 22.74
N VAL A 3 5.10 21.59 23.55
CA VAL A 3 4.14 22.69 23.78
C VAL A 3 3.62 23.30 22.47
N LEU A 4 4.45 23.28 21.43
CA LEU A 4 4.08 23.67 20.07
C LEU A 4 2.92 22.86 19.50
N PHE A 5 2.93 21.52 19.61
CA PHE A 5 1.85 20.69 19.05
C PHE A 5 0.56 20.82 19.85
N THR A 6 0.64 20.95 21.17
CA THR A 6 -0.55 21.21 22.00
C THR A 6 -1.15 22.58 21.70
N GLU A 7 -0.32 23.59 21.41
CA GLU A 7 -0.77 24.92 20.98
C GLU A 7 -1.41 24.88 19.60
N ILE A 8 -0.84 24.10 18.67
CA ILE A 8 -1.43 23.85 17.36
C ILE A 8 -2.82 23.22 17.53
N ASP A 9 -2.93 22.12 18.28
CA ASP A 9 -4.20 21.43 18.51
C ASP A 9 -5.24 22.34 19.17
N HIS A 10 -4.83 23.10 20.19
CA HIS A 10 -5.70 24.05 20.89
C HIS A 10 -6.18 25.18 19.97
N SER A 11 -5.30 25.73 19.14
CA SER A 11 -5.66 26.80 18.19
C SER A 11 -6.57 26.31 17.06
N ILE A 12 -6.50 25.01 16.70
CA ILE A 12 -7.43 24.36 15.78
C ILE A 12 -8.81 24.23 16.45
N GLN A 13 -8.85 23.70 17.69
CA GLN A 13 -10.09 23.54 18.46
C GLN A 13 -10.81 24.88 18.73
N THR A 14 -10.05 25.95 18.90
CA THR A 14 -10.59 27.30 19.15
C THR A 14 -10.78 28.13 17.87
N GLU A 15 -10.58 27.52 16.68
CA GLU A 15 -10.72 28.15 15.35
C GLU A 15 -9.84 29.41 15.14
N ARG A 16 -8.71 29.49 15.84
CA ARG A 16 -7.77 30.63 15.79
C ARG A 16 -6.44 30.30 15.11
N PHE A 17 -6.29 29.11 14.54
CA PHE A 17 -5.05 28.64 13.94
C PHE A 17 -4.39 29.66 12.98
N THR A 18 -5.14 30.23 12.04
CA THR A 18 -4.61 31.23 11.07
C THR A 18 -4.33 32.60 11.68
N LYS A 19 -4.82 32.89 12.89
CA LYS A 19 -4.51 34.10 13.65
C LYS A 19 -3.22 33.93 14.45
N THR A 20 -2.97 32.74 14.99
CA THR A 20 -1.79 32.44 15.80
C THR A 20 -0.56 32.12 14.94
N PHE A 21 -0.75 31.36 13.85
CA PHE A 21 0.34 30.83 13.03
C PHE A 21 0.44 31.50 11.64
N ASN A 22 1.67 31.63 11.16
CA ASN A 22 1.98 32.17 9.84
C ASN A 22 2.02 31.05 8.77
N MET A 23 0.94 30.92 8.01
CA MET A 23 0.80 29.90 6.98
C MET A 23 1.75 30.08 5.79
N ALA A 24 2.28 31.28 5.56
CA ALA A 24 3.22 31.53 4.46
C ALA A 24 4.57 30.82 4.66
N VAL A 25 4.85 30.35 5.88
CA VAL A 25 6.10 29.69 6.26
C VAL A 25 6.04 28.18 6.06
N LEU A 26 4.83 27.59 6.00
CA LEU A 26 4.66 26.15 5.81
C LEU A 26 5.30 25.62 4.51
N PRO A 27 5.20 26.29 3.35
CA PRO A 27 5.91 25.85 2.14
C PRO A 27 7.43 25.81 2.35
N GLN A 28 8.00 26.74 3.12
CA GLN A 28 9.44 26.79 3.40
C GLN A 28 9.83 25.63 4.33
N LEU A 29 9.06 25.39 5.39
CA LEU A 29 9.23 24.25 6.28
C LEU A 29 9.17 22.93 5.51
N HIS A 30 8.18 22.80 4.61
CA HIS A 30 7.99 21.63 3.76
C HIS A 30 9.21 21.37 2.85
N VAL A 31 9.75 22.40 2.20
CA VAL A 31 10.95 22.30 1.37
C VAL A 31 12.16 21.84 2.19
N GLN A 32 12.34 22.37 3.40
CA GLN A 32 13.46 21.98 4.27
C GLN A 32 13.31 20.55 4.80
N LEU A 33 12.09 20.12 5.14
CA LEU A 33 11.80 18.73 5.53
C LEU A 33 12.08 17.76 4.38
N ILE A 34 11.70 18.10 3.14
CA ILE A 34 12.04 17.29 1.97
C ILE A 34 13.55 17.16 1.83
N LYS A 35 14.30 18.26 1.93
CA LYS A 35 15.78 18.24 1.84
C LYS A 35 16.39 17.33 2.92
N LEU A 36 15.89 17.40 4.15
CA LEU A 36 16.34 16.53 5.25
C LEU A 36 16.12 15.06 4.92
N VAL A 37 14.89 14.70 4.55
CA VAL A 37 14.52 13.31 4.28
C VAL A 37 15.25 12.78 3.04
N GLN A 38 15.46 13.61 2.01
CA GLN A 38 16.29 13.26 0.84
C GLN A 38 17.74 12.98 1.23
N LEU A 39 18.34 13.81 2.09
CA LEU A 39 19.69 13.60 2.60
C LEU A 39 19.80 12.30 3.39
N LEU A 40 18.80 11.98 4.21
CA LEU A 40 18.75 10.73 4.98
C LEU A 40 18.59 9.48 4.10
N ASN A 41 17.99 9.61 2.91
CA ASN A 41 17.85 8.51 1.94
C ASN A 41 19.12 8.29 1.07
N LYS A 42 20.12 9.20 1.11
CA LYS A 42 21.37 9.01 0.37
C LYS A 42 22.25 7.91 0.98
N PRO A 43 23.02 7.17 0.17
CA PRO A 43 23.91 6.10 0.66
C PRO A 43 25.08 6.64 1.47
N LYS A 44 25.66 7.78 1.06
CA LYS A 44 26.66 8.54 1.82
C LYS A 44 26.00 9.79 2.39
N LYS A 45 26.08 9.95 3.71
CA LYS A 45 25.44 11.04 4.47
C LYS A 45 26.53 11.92 5.04
N ASP A 46 26.38 13.24 4.87
CA ASP A 46 27.24 14.21 5.53
C ASP A 46 26.54 14.71 6.80
N PRO A 47 27.02 14.37 8.01
CA PRO A 47 26.41 14.79 9.26
C PRO A 47 26.29 16.31 9.38
N ARG A 48 27.26 17.07 8.84
CA ARG A 48 27.23 18.54 8.89
C ARG A 48 26.07 19.12 8.10
N GLN A 49 25.72 18.51 6.97
CA GLN A 49 24.55 18.90 6.19
C GLN A 49 23.25 18.61 6.94
N VAL A 50 23.18 17.48 7.66
CA VAL A 50 22.01 17.14 8.49
C VAL A 50 21.84 18.19 9.59
N VAL A 51 22.92 18.52 10.30
CA VAL A 51 22.96 19.56 11.34
C VAL A 51 22.49 20.91 10.80
N ASN A 52 23.00 21.33 9.64
CA ASN A 52 22.61 22.60 9.01
C ASN A 52 21.12 22.64 8.64
N ILE A 53 20.55 21.55 8.11
CA ILE A 53 19.13 21.50 7.75
C ILE A 53 18.26 21.48 9.02
N LEU A 54 18.66 20.73 10.05
CA LEU A 54 17.96 20.73 11.34
C LEU A 54 17.99 22.12 12.00
N GLN A 55 19.12 22.83 11.91
CA GLN A 55 19.21 24.21 12.39
C GLN A 55 18.27 25.14 11.62
N ALA A 56 18.22 25.03 10.29
CA ALA A 56 17.30 25.82 9.48
C ALA A 56 15.84 25.54 9.84
N LEU A 57 15.46 24.27 10.03
CA LEU A 57 14.11 23.88 10.46
C LEU A 57 13.77 24.43 11.84
N TYR A 58 14.72 24.38 12.77
CA TYR A 58 14.56 24.91 14.11
C TYR A 58 14.36 26.43 14.12
N GLU A 59 15.16 27.18 13.35
CA GLU A 59 15.01 28.64 13.28
C GLU A 59 13.66 29.04 12.65
N ILE A 60 13.24 28.34 11.58
CA ILE A 60 11.92 28.56 10.96
C ILE A 60 10.79 28.28 11.95
N ALA A 61 10.85 27.14 12.66
CA ALA A 61 9.84 26.77 13.65
C ALA A 61 9.82 27.71 14.86
N LYS A 62 10.96 28.30 15.22
CA LYS A 62 11.09 29.20 16.37
C LYS A 62 10.67 30.64 16.06
N ARG A 63 11.11 31.18 14.91
CA ARG A 63 10.99 32.60 14.59
C ARG A 63 9.83 32.94 13.70
N ASP A 64 9.52 32.04 12.76
CA ASP A 64 8.69 32.40 11.61
C ASP A 64 7.30 31.76 11.69
N ILE A 65 7.14 30.65 12.45
CA ILE A 65 5.85 29.95 12.54
C ILE A 65 4.79 30.75 13.31
N PHE A 66 5.17 31.54 14.30
CA PHE A 66 4.26 32.38 15.08
C PHE A 66 4.18 33.78 14.48
N LYS A 67 2.96 34.32 14.34
CA LYS A 67 2.78 35.71 13.87
C LYS A 67 3.28 36.73 14.90
N GLU A 68 3.08 36.43 16.18
CA GLU A 68 3.61 37.21 17.29
C GLU A 68 4.98 36.67 17.69
N LYS A 69 5.97 37.56 17.75
CA LYS A 69 7.33 37.19 18.14
C LYS A 69 7.35 36.84 19.63
N ARG A 70 7.70 35.60 19.94
CA ARG A 70 7.91 35.16 21.33
C ARG A 70 9.24 35.69 21.87
N SER A 71 9.25 36.07 23.14
CA SER A 71 10.49 36.42 23.82
C SER A 71 11.39 35.18 24.00
N ILE A 72 12.69 35.40 24.20
CA ILE A 72 13.63 34.30 24.45
C ILE A 72 13.25 33.54 25.73
N GLU A 73 12.63 34.20 26.70
CA GLU A 73 12.16 33.61 27.96
C GLU A 73 10.97 32.68 27.73
N GLN A 74 9.97 33.11 26.96
CA GLN A 74 8.82 32.28 26.57
C GLN A 74 9.27 31.04 25.79
N LEU A 75 10.21 31.21 24.85
CA LEU A 75 10.76 30.09 24.08
C LEU A 75 11.51 29.08 24.96
N ARG A 76 12.09 29.50 26.09
CA ARG A 76 12.74 28.60 27.07
C ARG A 76 11.71 27.85 27.92
N GLU A 77 10.58 28.48 28.23
CA GLU A 77 9.45 27.85 28.92
C GLU A 77 8.79 26.79 28.04
N ASP A 78 8.61 27.09 26.75
CA ASP A 78 8.06 26.17 25.75
C ASP A 78 8.96 24.98 25.42
N GLY A 79 10.20 24.99 25.91
CA GLY A 79 11.24 24.00 25.57
C GLY A 79 11.77 24.15 24.13
N LEU A 80 11.53 25.29 23.49
CA LEU A 80 12.00 25.63 22.15
C LEU A 80 13.34 26.38 22.16
N ALA A 81 13.98 26.59 23.30
CA ALA A 81 15.31 27.21 23.40
C ALA A 81 16.14 26.60 24.55
N PRO A 82 17.49 26.48 24.39
CA PRO A 82 18.36 25.99 25.45
C PRO A 82 18.27 26.83 26.72
N ARG A 83 18.29 26.19 27.89
CA ARG A 83 18.30 26.89 29.18
C ARG A 83 19.68 27.44 29.57
N ASN A 84 20.78 26.95 28.98
CA ASN A 84 22.16 27.35 29.29
C ASN A 84 22.73 28.36 28.28
N ARG A 85 23.16 29.53 28.76
CA ARG A 85 23.79 30.61 27.96
C ARG A 85 25.14 30.20 27.32
N ALA A 86 25.83 29.22 27.91
CA ALA A 86 27.16 28.75 27.47
C ALA A 86 27.14 27.90 26.18
N SER A 87 25.97 27.55 25.65
CA SER A 87 25.82 26.78 24.41
C SER A 87 25.84 27.64 23.13
N SER A 88 26.25 28.91 23.24
CA SER A 88 26.17 29.90 22.15
C SER A 88 27.36 29.89 21.17
N GLU A 89 28.39 29.06 21.40
CA GLU A 89 29.59 29.02 20.55
C GLU A 89 29.53 27.96 19.41
N GLY A 90 28.45 27.17 19.32
CA GLY A 90 28.30 26.13 18.29
C GLY A 90 26.86 25.93 17.78
N LEU A 91 26.68 25.20 16.68
CA LEU A 91 25.36 24.83 16.17
C LEU A 91 24.65 23.91 17.17
N LEU A 92 23.34 24.09 17.36
CA LEU A 92 22.55 23.40 18.39
C LEU A 92 22.60 21.87 18.26
N PHE A 93 22.82 21.38 17.04
CA PHE A 93 22.79 19.97 16.68
C PHE A 93 24.17 19.36 16.41
N ASP A 94 25.27 20.13 16.49
CA ASP A 94 26.60 19.71 16.00
C ASP A 94 27.12 18.43 16.69
N ASN A 95 26.80 18.26 17.97
CA ASN A 95 27.18 17.09 18.78
C ASN A 95 25.98 16.20 19.17
N ALA A 96 24.80 16.43 18.60
CA ALA A 96 23.56 15.76 19.00
C ALA A 96 23.02 14.80 17.92
N VAL A 97 23.54 14.86 16.69
CA VAL A 97 23.07 14.04 15.57
C VAL A 97 23.87 12.74 15.52
N ASP A 98 23.27 11.65 16.00
CA ASP A 98 23.73 10.29 15.73
C ASP A 98 22.83 9.64 14.67
N LEU A 99 23.42 9.19 13.57
CA LEU A 99 22.69 8.60 12.45
C LEU A 99 22.58 7.08 12.66
N PRO A 100 21.37 6.49 12.59
CA PRO A 100 21.20 5.06 12.76
C PRO A 100 22.06 4.24 11.78
N ALA A 101 22.58 3.11 12.25
CA ALA A 101 23.33 2.15 11.45
C ALA A 101 22.58 1.81 10.13
N PRO A 102 23.29 1.62 9.00
CA PRO A 102 22.66 1.38 7.70
C PRO A 102 21.79 0.11 7.66
N THR A 103 21.99 -0.81 8.61
CA THR A 103 21.21 -2.03 8.80
C THR A 103 19.85 -1.81 9.48
N ASN A 104 19.55 -0.59 9.96
CA ASN A 104 18.28 -0.27 10.60
C ASN A 104 17.16 -0.08 9.55
N GLU A 105 16.67 -1.21 9.02
CA GLU A 105 15.64 -1.22 7.98
C GLU A 105 14.35 -0.52 8.40
N THR A 106 13.96 -0.61 9.68
CA THR A 106 12.72 0.01 10.18
C THR A 106 12.80 1.52 10.09
N PHE A 107 13.90 2.13 10.55
CA PHE A 107 14.12 3.58 10.43
C PHE A 107 14.09 4.04 8.97
N TYR A 108 14.91 3.44 8.10
CA TYR A 108 14.98 3.86 6.70
C TYR A 108 13.70 3.58 5.92
N ARG A 109 12.92 2.55 6.31
CA ARG A 109 11.56 2.34 5.79
C ARG A 109 10.63 3.51 6.13
N GLN A 110 10.68 4.02 7.37
CA GLN A 110 9.90 5.20 7.75
C GLN A 110 10.37 6.47 7.04
N VAL A 111 11.68 6.66 6.88
CA VAL A 111 12.24 7.80 6.11
C VAL A 111 11.76 7.78 4.66
N ARG A 112 11.77 6.61 4.01
CA ARG A 112 11.23 6.45 2.65
C ARG A 112 9.73 6.73 2.60
N ARG A 113 8.96 6.23 3.57
CA ARG A 113 7.51 6.48 3.64
C ARG A 113 7.22 7.97 3.82
N LEU A 114 7.94 8.65 4.70
CA LEU A 114 7.82 10.09 4.92
C LEU A 114 8.21 10.88 3.67
N HIS A 115 9.27 10.47 2.96
CA HIS A 115 9.65 11.06 1.68
C HIS A 115 8.51 10.99 0.68
N THR A 116 7.90 9.80 0.54
CA THR A 116 6.75 9.61 -0.34
C THR A 116 5.60 10.51 0.09
N ILE A 117 5.25 10.59 1.37
CA ILE A 117 4.17 11.47 1.85
C ILE A 117 4.41 12.95 1.50
N LEU A 118 5.64 13.44 1.68
CA LEU A 118 5.98 14.85 1.44
C LEU A 118 6.18 15.19 -0.04
N THR A 119 6.55 14.21 -0.88
CA THR A 119 6.88 14.45 -2.30
C THR A 119 5.81 13.97 -3.27
N SER A 120 4.92 13.08 -2.81
CA SER A 120 3.69 12.75 -3.52
C SER A 120 2.90 14.03 -3.69
N ARG A 121 3.00 14.62 -4.87
CA ARG A 121 2.09 15.68 -5.26
C ARG A 121 0.75 14.99 -5.41
N ASP A 122 -0.16 15.24 -4.46
CA ASP A 122 -1.60 15.05 -4.64
C ASP A 122 -2.06 16.05 -5.71
N SER A 123 -1.60 15.82 -6.92
CA SER A 123 -2.14 16.42 -8.10
C SER A 123 -3.57 15.91 -8.17
N MET A 124 -4.54 16.74 -7.79
CA MET A 124 -5.94 16.53 -8.16
C MET A 124 -6.12 16.44 -9.70
N HIS A 125 -5.07 16.62 -10.50
CA HIS A 125 -5.08 16.36 -11.94
C HIS A 125 -4.83 14.89 -12.29
N ASN A 126 -4.44 14.05 -11.33
CA ASN A 126 -4.33 12.59 -11.52
C ASN A 126 -5.66 11.87 -11.24
N ILE A 127 -6.79 12.53 -11.53
CA ILE A 127 -8.09 11.88 -11.47
C ILE A 127 -8.16 10.89 -12.65
N PRO A 128 -8.53 9.62 -12.42
CA PRO A 128 -8.72 8.66 -13.50
C PRO A 128 -9.66 9.22 -14.57
N VAL A 129 -9.27 9.17 -15.83
CA VAL A 129 -10.12 9.67 -16.93
C VAL A 129 -11.43 8.87 -17.00
N ASN A 130 -11.37 7.57 -16.72
CA ASN A 130 -12.53 6.69 -16.71
C ASN A 130 -13.52 7.05 -15.58
N LEU A 131 -14.78 7.28 -15.93
CA LEU A 131 -15.83 7.70 -14.98
C LEU A 131 -16.16 6.62 -13.95
N GLU A 132 -16.15 5.34 -14.35
CA GLU A 132 -16.43 4.22 -13.43
C GLU A 132 -15.31 4.05 -12.40
N ALA A 133 -14.06 4.22 -12.81
CA ALA A 133 -12.92 4.23 -11.91
C ALA A 133 -13.04 5.36 -10.87
N ARG A 134 -13.41 6.58 -11.29
CA ARG A 134 -13.69 7.69 -10.36
C ARG A 134 -14.81 7.33 -9.40
N ARG A 135 -15.92 6.78 -9.92
CA ARG A 135 -17.07 6.37 -9.12
C ARG A 135 -16.68 5.36 -8.05
N ARG A 136 -15.97 4.29 -8.42
CA ARG A 136 -15.53 3.23 -7.49
C ARG A 136 -14.56 3.75 -6.44
N ILE A 137 -13.59 4.58 -6.81
CA ILE A 137 -12.64 5.18 -5.86
C ILE A 137 -13.37 6.14 -4.91
N ALA A 138 -14.31 6.93 -5.41
CA ALA A 138 -15.13 7.81 -4.57
C ALA A 138 -15.98 7.00 -3.58
N PHE A 139 -16.65 5.93 -4.04
CA PHE A 139 -17.39 5.03 -3.15
C PHE A 139 -16.51 4.40 -2.08
N PHE A 140 -15.34 3.89 -2.47
CA PHE A 140 -14.37 3.33 -1.53
C PHE A 140 -13.91 4.37 -0.51
N SER A 141 -13.49 5.56 -0.97
CA SER A 141 -13.04 6.64 -0.09
C SER A 141 -14.14 7.05 0.89
N ASN A 142 -15.38 7.19 0.42
CA ASN A 142 -16.51 7.52 1.28
C ASN A 142 -16.78 6.41 2.30
N SER A 143 -16.59 5.13 1.93
CA SER A 143 -16.76 4.00 2.85
C SER A 143 -15.77 4.02 4.03
N LEU A 144 -14.57 4.60 3.84
CA LEU A 144 -13.58 4.73 4.90
C LEU A 144 -13.99 5.71 6.01
N PHE A 145 -14.86 6.68 5.67
CA PHE A 145 -15.35 7.70 6.60
C PHE A 145 -16.81 7.49 7.00
N MET A 146 -17.40 6.34 6.67
CA MET A 146 -18.71 5.99 7.18
C MET A 146 -18.63 5.66 8.67
N ASN A 147 -19.53 6.26 9.46
CA ASN A 147 -19.79 5.79 10.82
C ASN A 147 -20.40 4.39 10.75
N MET A 148 -19.56 3.37 10.84
CA MET A 148 -20.02 1.99 10.88
C MET A 148 -20.67 1.73 12.26
N PRO A 149 -21.98 1.42 12.32
CA PRO A 149 -22.63 1.16 13.60
C PRO A 149 -21.97 -0.05 14.27
N HIS A 150 -21.89 -0.01 15.60
CA HIS A 150 -21.36 -1.14 16.35
C HIS A 150 -22.23 -2.37 16.10
N ALA A 151 -21.60 -3.50 15.76
CA ALA A 151 -22.32 -4.72 15.48
C ALA A 151 -23.20 -5.09 16.69
N PRO A 152 -24.49 -5.42 16.49
CA PRO A 152 -25.32 -5.89 17.58
C PRO A 152 -24.78 -7.22 18.11
N ARG A 153 -25.16 -7.57 19.35
CA ARG A 153 -24.85 -8.90 19.90
C ARG A 153 -25.39 -9.98 18.95
N VAL A 154 -24.70 -11.12 18.87
CA VAL A 154 -25.02 -12.22 17.94
C VAL A 154 -26.49 -12.65 18.04
N GLU A 155 -27.04 -12.68 19.26
CA GLU A 155 -28.46 -12.93 19.56
C GLU A 155 -29.48 -11.98 18.90
N LYS A 156 -29.05 -10.78 18.49
CA LYS A 156 -29.88 -9.73 17.87
C LYS A 156 -29.49 -9.46 16.42
N MET A 157 -28.55 -10.21 15.85
CA MET A 157 -28.23 -10.10 14.44
C MET A 157 -29.38 -10.66 13.60
N MET A 158 -29.87 -9.86 12.65
CA MET A 158 -30.82 -10.36 11.64
C MET A 158 -30.09 -11.38 10.75
N ALA A 159 -30.58 -12.62 10.73
CA ALA A 159 -30.13 -13.60 9.75
C ALA A 159 -30.78 -13.26 8.41
N PHE A 160 -30.00 -12.70 7.48
CA PHE A 160 -30.40 -12.59 6.09
C PHE A 160 -29.41 -13.36 5.23
N SER A 161 -29.93 -14.17 4.31
CA SER A 161 -29.13 -14.88 3.33
C SER A 161 -29.30 -14.15 2.00
N VAL A 162 -28.20 -13.66 1.44
CA VAL A 162 -28.20 -13.05 0.11
C VAL A 162 -27.90 -14.16 -0.88
N MET A 163 -28.94 -14.68 -1.53
CA MET A 163 -28.74 -15.48 -2.75
C MET A 163 -28.47 -14.50 -3.88
N THR A 164 -27.20 -14.38 -4.25
CA THR A 164 -26.83 -13.69 -5.49
C THR A 164 -27.01 -14.72 -6.60
N PRO A 165 -28.02 -14.59 -7.49
CA PRO A 165 -28.15 -15.52 -8.60
C PRO A 165 -26.88 -15.46 -9.42
N TYR A 166 -26.18 -16.59 -9.49
CA TYR A 166 -25.03 -16.75 -10.36
C TYR A 166 -25.60 -16.80 -11.77
N TYR A 167 -25.71 -15.65 -12.43
CA TYR A 167 -25.83 -15.66 -13.87
C TYR A 167 -24.60 -16.39 -14.40
N SER A 168 -24.79 -17.36 -15.29
CA SER A 168 -23.71 -17.96 -16.05
C SER A 168 -23.18 -16.91 -17.03
N GLU A 169 -22.53 -15.89 -16.51
CA GLU A 169 -21.81 -14.92 -17.32
C GLU A 169 -20.57 -15.61 -17.87
N GLU A 170 -20.43 -15.64 -19.18
CA GLU A 170 -19.18 -16.05 -19.81
C GLU A 170 -18.12 -14.98 -19.50
N VAL A 171 -17.35 -15.21 -18.44
CA VAL A 171 -16.29 -14.29 -17.98
C VAL A 171 -15.02 -14.39 -18.84
N VAL A 172 -14.97 -15.35 -19.76
CA VAL A 172 -13.82 -15.66 -20.62
C VAL A 172 -14.29 -15.83 -22.05
N TYR A 173 -13.85 -14.92 -22.92
CA TYR A 173 -14.12 -14.99 -24.36
C TYR A 173 -12.91 -15.58 -25.10
N SER A 174 -13.18 -16.50 -26.03
CA SER A 174 -12.19 -16.94 -27.01
C SER A 174 -11.91 -15.84 -28.04
N LYS A 175 -10.77 -15.91 -28.73
CA LYS A 175 -10.44 -14.96 -29.80
C LYS A 175 -11.45 -14.98 -30.95
N GLU A 176 -12.08 -16.13 -31.18
CA GLU A 176 -13.11 -16.31 -32.20
C GLU A 176 -14.39 -15.61 -31.77
N GLN A 177 -14.86 -15.85 -30.54
CA GLN A 177 -16.05 -15.19 -29.99
C GLN A 177 -15.93 -13.65 -29.98
N LEU A 178 -14.72 -13.11 -29.77
CA LEU A 178 -14.50 -11.67 -29.84
C LEU A 178 -14.64 -11.08 -31.26
N ARG A 179 -14.41 -11.89 -32.30
CA ARG A 179 -14.39 -11.48 -33.71
C ARG A 179 -15.64 -11.87 -34.46
N THR A 180 -16.35 -12.90 -34.00
CA THR A 180 -17.62 -13.30 -34.58
C THR A 180 -18.60 -12.13 -34.48
N GLU A 181 -19.19 -11.80 -35.62
CA GLU A 181 -20.20 -10.77 -35.72
C GLU A 181 -21.55 -11.33 -35.26
N ASN A 182 -22.33 -10.49 -34.57
CA ASN A 182 -23.72 -10.79 -34.26
C ASN A 182 -24.63 -10.58 -35.48
N GLU A 183 -25.94 -10.72 -35.31
CA GLU A 183 -26.94 -10.56 -36.39
C GLU A 183 -26.88 -9.18 -37.07
N ASP A 184 -26.36 -8.16 -36.39
CA ASP A 184 -26.20 -6.79 -36.89
C ASP A 184 -24.84 -6.54 -37.57
N GLY A 185 -23.98 -7.56 -37.71
CA GLY A 185 -22.64 -7.41 -38.27
C GLY A 185 -21.62 -6.80 -37.28
N ILE A 186 -21.94 -6.75 -35.99
CA ILE A 186 -21.12 -6.13 -34.94
C ILE A 186 -20.42 -7.21 -34.13
N SER A 187 -19.09 -7.15 -34.07
CA SER A 187 -18.29 -8.01 -33.19
C SER A 187 -18.11 -7.41 -31.79
N ILE A 188 -17.92 -8.25 -30.77
CA ILE A 188 -17.64 -7.82 -29.39
C ILE A 188 -16.37 -6.96 -29.34
N LEU A 189 -15.35 -7.32 -30.13
CA LEU A 189 -14.11 -6.55 -30.25
C LEU A 189 -14.37 -5.14 -30.79
N TYR A 190 -15.19 -5.01 -31.83
CA TYR A 190 -15.57 -3.71 -32.37
C TYR A 190 -16.36 -2.87 -31.35
N TYR A 191 -17.28 -3.50 -30.63
CA TYR A 191 -18.06 -2.87 -29.57
C TYR A 191 -17.16 -2.31 -28.44
N LEU A 192 -16.20 -3.11 -27.95
CA LEU A 192 -15.25 -2.70 -26.91
C LEU A 192 -14.36 -1.54 -27.37
N GLN A 193 -13.93 -1.53 -28.63
CA GLN A 193 -13.12 -0.46 -29.20
C GLN A 193 -13.89 0.85 -29.36
N THR A 194 -15.17 0.76 -29.70
CA THR A 194 -15.99 1.91 -30.09
C THR A 194 -16.66 2.56 -28.88
N ILE A 195 -17.28 1.77 -28.00
CA ILE A 195 -18.02 2.29 -26.85
C ILE A 195 -17.10 2.58 -25.65
N TYR A 196 -16.10 1.74 -25.43
CA TYR A 196 -15.17 1.84 -24.30
C TYR A 196 -13.76 2.20 -24.78
N ALA A 197 -13.65 3.21 -25.65
CA ALA A 197 -12.39 3.60 -26.29
C ALA A 197 -11.27 3.98 -25.29
N ASP A 198 -11.63 4.57 -24.15
CA ASP A 198 -10.69 4.90 -23.07
C ASP A 198 -10.17 3.64 -22.35
N ASP A 199 -11.03 2.70 -22.03
CA ASP A 199 -10.64 1.41 -21.44
C ASP A 199 -9.86 0.54 -22.45
N TRP A 200 -10.20 0.60 -23.73
CA TRP A 200 -9.42 -0.05 -24.79
C TRP A 200 -8.01 0.55 -24.91
N LYS A 201 -7.89 1.88 -24.81
CA LYS A 201 -6.57 2.56 -24.78
C LYS A 201 -5.77 2.14 -23.54
N ASN A 202 -6.40 2.06 -22.37
CA ASN A 202 -5.76 1.58 -21.13
C ASN A 202 -5.29 0.12 -21.28
N PHE A 203 -6.11 -0.73 -21.90
CA PHE A 203 -5.75 -2.10 -22.24
C PHE A 203 -4.53 -2.15 -23.17
N LEU A 204 -4.55 -1.40 -24.28
CA LEU A 204 -3.42 -1.34 -25.21
C LEU A 204 -2.14 -0.78 -24.56
N GLU A 205 -2.24 0.21 -23.67
CA GLU A 205 -1.10 0.71 -22.90
C GLU A 205 -0.47 -0.41 -22.06
N ARG A 206 -1.28 -1.16 -21.32
CA ARG A 206 -0.82 -2.28 -20.47
C ARG A 206 -0.20 -3.38 -21.33
N MET A 207 -0.84 -3.77 -22.43
CA MET A 207 -0.31 -4.78 -23.35
C MET A 207 0.96 -4.31 -24.09
N ARG A 208 1.11 -3.01 -24.38
CA ARG A 208 2.32 -2.45 -25.01
C ARG A 208 3.49 -2.35 -24.04
N LYS A 209 3.24 -2.02 -22.77
CA LYS A 209 4.26 -2.03 -21.71
C LYS A 209 4.80 -3.43 -21.45
N GLU A 210 3.95 -4.46 -21.53
CA GLU A 210 4.39 -5.86 -21.48
C GLU A 210 5.38 -6.20 -22.62
N ARG A 211 5.15 -5.71 -23.85
CA ARG A 211 5.98 -6.04 -25.03
C ARG A 211 7.39 -5.42 -25.05
N ASN A 212 7.65 -4.33 -24.33
CA ASN A 212 8.86 -3.50 -24.51
C ASN A 212 10.02 -3.75 -23.53
N GLY A 213 10.04 -4.89 -22.82
CA GLY A 213 11.26 -5.38 -22.15
C GLY A 213 11.62 -4.63 -20.87
N HIS A 214 11.20 -5.22 -19.74
CA HIS A 214 11.71 -5.09 -18.34
C HIS A 214 10.58 -5.19 -17.29
N GLU A 215 9.32 -5.45 -17.69
CA GLU A 215 8.19 -5.56 -16.74
C GLU A 215 7.54 -6.95 -16.66
N TYR A 216 7.90 -7.91 -17.52
CA TYR A 216 7.35 -9.28 -17.43
C TYR A 216 7.59 -9.91 -16.05
N GLY A 217 8.78 -9.71 -15.45
CA GLY A 217 9.05 -10.18 -14.09
C GLY A 217 8.30 -9.42 -13.00
N THR A 218 8.04 -8.11 -13.17
CA THR A 218 7.36 -7.29 -12.16
C THR A 218 5.84 -7.49 -12.20
N ALA A 219 5.23 -7.71 -13.36
CA ALA A 219 3.80 -8.06 -13.48
C ALA A 219 3.50 -9.47 -12.95
N LEU A 220 4.36 -10.47 -13.23
CA LEU A 220 4.27 -11.81 -12.62
C LEU A 220 4.43 -11.75 -11.08
N MET A 221 5.25 -10.82 -10.56
CA MET A 221 5.36 -10.60 -9.11
C MET A 221 4.20 -9.77 -8.53
N LYS A 222 3.54 -8.92 -9.33
CA LYS A 222 2.39 -8.10 -8.90
C LYS A 222 1.09 -8.89 -8.81
N TYR A 223 0.90 -9.88 -9.69
CA TYR A 223 -0.27 -10.74 -9.70
C TYR A 223 0.12 -12.16 -9.33
N THR A 224 -0.05 -12.46 -8.04
CA THR A 224 -0.02 -13.84 -7.55
C THR A 224 -1.36 -14.49 -7.87
N TYR A 225 -1.39 -15.35 -8.88
CA TYR A 225 -2.60 -16.10 -9.21
C TYR A 225 -2.74 -17.26 -8.24
N VAL A 226 -3.71 -17.16 -7.32
CA VAL A 226 -4.06 -18.26 -6.42
C VAL A 226 -5.26 -18.98 -7.00
N VAL A 227 -5.08 -20.26 -7.35
CA VAL A 227 -6.16 -21.13 -7.81
C VAL A 227 -6.52 -22.09 -6.67
N ALA A 228 -7.79 -22.11 -6.28
CA ALA A 228 -8.29 -23.05 -5.30
C ALA A 228 -8.62 -24.38 -5.99
N CYS A 229 -7.79 -25.40 -5.74
CA CYS A 229 -8.01 -26.78 -6.16
C CYS A 229 -8.19 -27.64 -4.90
N GLN A 230 -9.35 -27.54 -4.26
CA GLN A 230 -9.59 -28.10 -2.93
C GLN A 230 -9.22 -29.59 -2.81
N ILE A 231 -9.44 -30.36 -3.89
CA ILE A 231 -9.19 -31.80 -3.94
C ILE A 231 -7.76 -32.18 -4.38
N TYR A 232 -6.90 -31.23 -4.72
CA TYR A 232 -5.55 -31.50 -5.26
C TYR A 232 -4.71 -32.36 -4.31
N GLY A 233 -4.83 -32.16 -2.99
CA GLY A 233 -4.15 -33.00 -2.00
C GLY A 233 -4.53 -34.48 -2.11
N THR A 234 -5.83 -34.75 -2.22
CA THR A 234 -6.36 -36.12 -2.41
C THR A 234 -5.95 -36.70 -3.76
N GLN A 235 -6.00 -35.91 -4.84
CA GLN A 235 -5.59 -36.33 -6.17
C GLN A 235 -4.10 -36.67 -6.21
N LYS A 236 -3.27 -35.89 -5.52
CA LYS A 236 -1.84 -36.10 -5.35
C LYS A 236 -1.55 -37.38 -4.56
N ALA A 237 -2.27 -37.61 -3.45
CA ALA A 237 -2.13 -38.84 -2.66
C ALA A 237 -2.51 -40.09 -3.46
N LYS A 238 -3.51 -39.98 -4.34
CA LYS A 238 -3.99 -41.06 -5.22
C LYS A 238 -3.21 -41.20 -6.53
N LYS A 239 -2.27 -40.30 -6.83
CA LYS A 239 -1.51 -40.24 -8.10
C LYS A 239 -2.41 -40.16 -9.33
N GLU A 240 -3.45 -39.32 -9.26
CA GLU A 240 -4.35 -39.06 -10.38
C GLU A 240 -3.70 -38.15 -11.44
N PRO A 241 -3.99 -38.34 -12.74
CA PRO A 241 -3.37 -37.56 -13.83
C PRO A 241 -3.63 -36.04 -13.71
N GLN A 242 -4.78 -35.65 -13.13
CA GLN A 242 -5.11 -34.25 -12.86
C GLN A 242 -4.10 -33.57 -11.94
N ALA A 243 -3.51 -34.32 -10.98
CA ALA A 243 -2.48 -33.77 -10.12
C ALA A 243 -1.18 -33.49 -10.90
N GLU A 244 -0.84 -34.33 -11.87
CA GLU A 244 0.31 -34.12 -12.75
C GLU A 244 0.11 -32.92 -13.69
N GLU A 245 -1.10 -32.74 -14.21
CA GLU A 245 -1.48 -31.56 -15.00
C GLU A 245 -1.40 -30.27 -14.20
N ILE A 246 -1.92 -30.27 -12.95
CA ILE A 246 -1.82 -29.11 -12.05
C ILE A 246 -0.35 -28.80 -11.72
N LEU A 247 0.47 -29.83 -11.46
CA LEU A 247 1.91 -29.67 -11.26
C LEU A 247 2.60 -29.11 -12.52
N TYR A 248 2.24 -29.59 -13.70
CA TYR A 248 2.74 -29.08 -14.98
C TYR A 248 2.36 -27.61 -15.19
N LEU A 249 1.14 -27.21 -14.83
CA LEU A 249 0.71 -25.82 -14.87
C LEU A 249 1.52 -24.94 -13.91
N MET A 250 1.78 -25.40 -12.68
CA MET A 250 2.65 -24.68 -11.74
C MET A 250 4.10 -24.59 -12.22
N LYS A 251 4.62 -25.64 -12.88
CA LYS A 251 5.96 -25.62 -13.49
C LYS A 251 6.09 -24.59 -14.60
N ASN A 252 5.08 -24.45 -15.44
CA ASN A 252 5.14 -23.56 -16.61
C ASN A 252 4.69 -22.13 -16.30
N ASN A 253 4.13 -21.88 -15.12
CA ASN A 253 3.63 -20.57 -14.71
C ASN A 253 4.20 -20.19 -13.33
N GLU A 254 5.32 -19.47 -13.30
CA GLU A 254 6.01 -19.06 -12.06
C GLU A 254 5.14 -18.26 -11.08
N ALA A 255 4.14 -17.52 -11.60
CA ALA A 255 3.22 -16.75 -10.78
C ALA A 255 2.03 -17.58 -10.23
N LEU A 256 1.87 -18.85 -10.61
CA LEU A 256 0.75 -19.68 -10.19
C LEU A 256 1.00 -20.28 -8.79
N ARG A 257 0.03 -20.11 -7.90
CA ARG A 257 -0.03 -20.77 -6.59
C ARG A 257 -1.31 -21.59 -6.54
N VAL A 258 -1.25 -22.78 -5.96
CA VAL A 258 -2.41 -23.66 -5.81
C VAL A 258 -2.73 -23.81 -4.32
N ALA A 259 -3.97 -23.52 -3.96
CA ALA A 259 -4.49 -23.73 -2.62
C ALA A 259 -5.34 -25.00 -2.60
N TYR A 260 -5.11 -25.90 -1.64
CA TYR A 260 -5.86 -27.14 -1.49
C TYR A 260 -6.12 -27.48 -0.01
N VAL A 261 -7.02 -28.44 0.23
CA VAL A 261 -7.25 -29.00 1.57
C VAL A 261 -6.54 -30.33 1.67
N ASP A 262 -5.66 -30.41 2.66
CA ASP A 262 -4.96 -31.61 3.04
C ASP A 262 -5.67 -32.26 4.23
N GLU A 263 -5.87 -33.57 4.14
CA GLU A 263 -6.55 -34.36 5.17
C GLU A 263 -5.52 -35.27 5.85
N VAL A 264 -5.27 -35.03 7.13
CA VAL A 264 -4.34 -35.83 7.93
C VAL A 264 -5.13 -36.64 8.95
N SER A 265 -5.07 -37.96 8.83
CA SER A 265 -5.62 -38.87 9.83
C SER A 265 -4.72 -38.87 11.07
N THR A 266 -5.24 -38.43 12.21
CA THR A 266 -4.55 -38.66 13.49
C THR A 266 -4.86 -40.08 13.96
N GLY A 267 -3.93 -40.70 14.69
CA GLY A 267 -4.01 -42.12 15.09
C GLY A 267 -5.22 -42.51 15.95
N ARG A 268 -6.13 -41.57 16.26
CA ARG A 268 -7.39 -41.77 17.01
C ARG A 268 -8.64 -41.79 16.13
N GLY A 269 -8.50 -41.78 14.80
CA GLY A 269 -9.64 -41.75 13.87
C GLY A 269 -10.24 -40.35 13.66
N GLU A 270 -9.66 -39.32 14.28
CA GLU A 270 -9.98 -37.92 14.00
C GLU A 270 -9.22 -37.46 12.75
N LYS A 271 -9.88 -36.61 11.95
CA LYS A 271 -9.29 -36.02 10.74
C LYS A 271 -9.00 -34.56 11.01
N GLU A 272 -7.73 -34.18 10.84
CA GLU A 272 -7.33 -32.78 10.83
C GLU A 272 -7.27 -32.27 9.40
N TYR A 273 -7.88 -31.12 9.17
CA TYR A 273 -7.87 -30.46 7.87
C TYR A 273 -6.89 -29.30 7.89
N TYR A 274 -6.07 -29.20 6.84
CA TYR A 274 -5.12 -28.12 6.64
C TYR A 274 -5.41 -27.44 5.32
N SER A 275 -5.49 -26.11 5.31
CA SER A 275 -5.41 -25.34 4.08
C SER A 275 -3.94 -25.15 3.74
N VAL A 276 -3.52 -25.69 2.59
CA VAL A 276 -2.14 -25.66 2.12
C VAL A 276 -2.08 -24.83 0.85
N LEU A 277 -1.16 -23.86 0.82
CA LEU A 277 -0.82 -23.08 -0.37
C LEU A 277 0.54 -23.52 -0.88
N VAL A 278 0.61 -23.97 -2.13
CA VAL A 278 1.83 -24.44 -2.77
C VAL A 278 2.20 -23.61 -4.00
N LYS A 279 3.49 -23.61 -4.33
CA LYS A 279 4.06 -23.15 -5.61
C LYS A 279 5.05 -24.16 -6.14
N TYR A 280 5.41 -24.04 -7.42
CA TYR A 280 6.61 -24.68 -7.92
C TYR A 280 7.83 -23.77 -7.72
N ASP A 281 8.92 -24.34 -7.21
CA ASP A 281 10.20 -23.64 -7.07
C ASP A 281 11.15 -24.13 -8.18
N HIS A 282 11.44 -23.24 -9.14
CA HIS A 282 12.29 -23.55 -10.28
C HIS A 282 13.77 -23.69 -9.92
N GLN A 283 14.24 -23.12 -8.80
CA GLN A 283 15.62 -23.28 -8.37
C GLN A 283 15.83 -24.66 -7.74
N LEU A 284 14.86 -25.09 -6.93
CA LEU A 284 14.88 -26.39 -6.26
C LEU A 284 14.26 -27.51 -7.10
N GLN A 285 13.70 -27.18 -8.27
CA GLN A 285 12.99 -28.09 -9.19
C GLN A 285 11.90 -28.93 -8.50
N LYS A 286 11.22 -28.36 -7.50
CA LYS A 286 10.20 -29.07 -6.72
C LYS A 286 9.05 -28.19 -6.28
N GLU A 287 7.92 -28.83 -6.00
CA GLU A 287 6.80 -28.18 -5.32
C GLU A 287 7.18 -27.81 -3.87
N MET A 288 6.79 -26.62 -3.45
CA MET A 288 7.08 -26.05 -2.14
C MET A 288 5.80 -25.53 -1.49
N GLU A 289 5.56 -25.92 -0.24
CA GLU A 289 4.53 -25.32 0.60
C GLU A 289 4.96 -23.90 1.02
N ILE A 290 4.11 -22.92 0.71
CA ILE A 290 4.27 -21.52 1.14
C ILE A 290 3.62 -21.34 2.52
N TYR A 291 2.40 -21.85 2.67
CA TYR A 291 1.64 -21.77 3.90
C TYR A 291 0.92 -23.09 4.14
N ARG A 292 0.84 -23.46 5.42
CA ARG A 292 0.03 -24.56 5.92
C ARG A 292 -0.70 -24.07 7.16
N VAL A 293 -2.02 -23.91 7.05
CA VAL A 293 -2.86 -23.40 8.13
C VAL A 293 -3.82 -24.51 8.55
N LYS A 294 -3.78 -24.91 9.82
CA LYS A 294 -4.77 -25.84 10.37
C LYS A 294 -6.13 -25.15 10.34
N LEU A 295 -7.09 -25.76 9.65
CA LEU A 295 -8.45 -25.27 9.63
C LEU A 295 -9.10 -25.58 10.98
N PRO A 296 -9.93 -24.67 11.51
CA PRO A 296 -10.76 -25.00 12.66
C PRO A 296 -11.67 -26.15 12.26
N GLY A 297 -11.51 -27.29 12.93
CA GLY A 297 -12.48 -28.38 12.87
C GLY A 297 -13.72 -28.04 13.71
N PRO A 298 -14.81 -28.80 13.58
CA PRO A 298 -15.92 -28.74 14.52
C PRO A 298 -15.49 -28.97 15.97
#